data_AF-A0A1M4EMM6-F1
#
_entry.id   AF-A0A1M4EMM6-F1
#
_cell.length_a   1.000
_cell.length_b   1.000
_cell.length_c   1.000
_cell.angle_alpha   90.00
_cell.angle_beta   90.00
_cell.angle_gamma   90.00
#
_symmetry.space_group_name_H-M   'P 1'
#
loop_
_entity.id
_entity.type
_entity.pdbx_description
1 polymer ?
#
loop_
_entity_poly.entity_id
_entity_poly.type
_entity_poly.pdbx_seq_one_letter_code
_entity_poly.pdbx_strand_id
1 'polypeptide(L)'
;MTDVAVGTRVQDAEFPPTVWSADSTDITSLTVTAFTNGSPEVSVTFTAPFSGRVLIINGAGTRNDSGADQVYVDSEVRVTNGAGAVVVSSSVTGPGTLSCADESLRYEYQSRAYVVTGLTPGGTYFARLQYRASSGAGTADIASRSIIVQPIP
;
A
#
# COMPACT_ATOMS: atom_id res chain seq x y z
N MET A 1 14.43 -20.54 3.51
CA MET A 1 14.29 -19.31 4.33
C MET A 1 14.67 -19.72 5.74
N THR A 2 15.74 -19.17 6.28
CA THR A 2 16.25 -19.54 7.60
C THR A 2 15.70 -18.55 8.61
N ASP A 3 14.76 -18.97 9.46
CA ASP A 3 14.32 -18.16 10.60
C ASP A 3 15.53 -17.86 11.50
N VAL A 4 15.53 -16.69 12.14
CA VAL A 4 16.51 -16.37 13.19
C VAL A 4 16.34 -17.37 14.32
N ALA A 5 17.38 -18.17 14.57
CA ALA A 5 17.31 -19.24 15.56
C ALA A 5 17.08 -18.66 16.96
N VAL A 6 16.22 -19.31 17.75
CA VAL A 6 15.92 -18.85 19.11
C VAL A 6 17.22 -18.79 19.93
N GLY A 7 17.48 -17.63 20.53
CA GLY A 7 18.67 -17.40 21.36
C GLY A 7 19.91 -16.90 20.60
N THR A 8 19.85 -16.70 19.28
CA THR A 8 20.95 -16.04 18.55
C THR A 8 20.88 -14.53 18.65
N ARG A 9 22.03 -13.87 18.55
CA ARG A 9 22.12 -12.41 18.53
C ARG A 9 21.46 -11.89 17.25
N VAL A 10 20.49 -10.99 17.40
CA VAL A 10 19.87 -10.29 16.27
C VAL A 10 20.90 -9.38 15.60
N GLN A 11 21.02 -9.48 14.29
CA GLN A 11 21.89 -8.64 13.46
C GLN A 11 21.07 -7.62 12.66
N ASP A 12 21.65 -6.45 12.36
CA ASP A 12 20.95 -5.37 11.65
C ASP A 12 20.42 -5.78 10.27
N ALA A 13 21.09 -6.73 9.60
CA ALA A 13 20.63 -7.26 8.31
C ALA A 13 19.40 -8.19 8.42
N GLU A 14 19.12 -8.72 9.61
CA GLU A 14 17.98 -9.62 9.85
C GLU A 14 16.67 -8.85 9.95
N PHE A 15 16.72 -7.62 10.48
CA PHE A 15 15.59 -6.69 10.60
C PHE A 15 16.00 -5.29 10.11
N PRO A 16 15.96 -5.04 8.79
CA PRO A 16 16.14 -3.71 8.23
C PRO A 16 15.19 -2.68 8.89
N PRO A 17 15.45 -1.37 8.78
CA PRO A 17 14.54 -0.39 9.36
C PRO A 17 13.18 -0.39 8.66
N THR A 18 12.11 -0.16 9.44
CA THR A 18 10.79 0.19 8.90
C THR A 18 10.90 1.47 8.08
N VAL A 19 10.31 1.46 6.88
CA VAL A 19 10.25 2.65 6.02
C VAL A 19 8.80 3.10 5.85
N TRP A 20 8.61 4.40 5.64
CA TRP A 20 7.29 4.97 5.46
C TRP A 20 7.29 6.17 4.51
N SER A 21 6.14 6.45 3.91
CA SER A 21 5.89 7.65 3.11
C SER A 21 4.41 8.01 3.14
N ALA A 22 4.10 9.30 3.01
CA ALA A 22 2.73 9.77 2.86
C ALA A 22 2.66 11.08 2.09
N ASP A 23 1.47 11.35 1.59
CA ASP A 23 1.11 12.59 0.92
C ASP A 23 -0.37 12.91 1.21
N SER A 24 -0.66 14.21 1.32
CA SER A 24 -2.00 14.76 1.58
C SER A 24 -2.46 15.70 0.47
N THR A 25 -1.97 15.49 -0.75
CA THR A 25 -2.50 16.16 -1.94
C THR A 25 -3.83 15.51 -2.29
N ASP A 26 -4.87 16.32 -2.35
CA ASP A 26 -6.20 15.86 -2.73
C ASP A 26 -6.20 15.30 -4.16
N ILE A 27 -6.85 14.16 -4.33
CA ILE A 27 -7.20 13.59 -5.63
C ILE A 27 -8.71 13.54 -5.67
N THR A 28 -9.32 14.37 -6.51
CA THR A 28 -10.77 14.52 -6.57
C THR A 28 -11.35 13.91 -7.83
N SER A 29 -12.65 13.59 -7.78
CA SER A 29 -13.44 13.13 -8.92
C SER A 29 -12.79 11.93 -9.64
N LEU A 30 -12.49 10.88 -8.87
CA LEU A 30 -11.84 9.68 -9.40
C LEU A 30 -12.69 9.01 -10.48
N THR A 31 -12.11 8.82 -11.66
CA THR A 31 -12.75 8.15 -12.82
C THR A 31 -12.03 6.86 -13.24
N VAL A 32 -10.88 6.58 -12.64
CA VAL A 32 -10.01 5.46 -13.01
C VAL A 32 -10.49 4.16 -12.39
N THR A 33 -10.83 3.17 -13.21
CA THR A 33 -11.34 1.87 -12.73
C THR A 33 -10.27 0.77 -12.69
N ALA A 34 -9.12 1.02 -13.30
CA ALA A 34 -7.91 0.22 -13.12
C ALA A 34 -7.00 0.89 -12.08
N PHE A 35 -6.23 0.08 -11.34
CA PHE A 35 -5.25 0.61 -10.40
C PHE A 35 -4.25 1.51 -11.12
N THR A 36 -4.15 2.74 -10.65
CA THR A 36 -3.20 3.73 -11.14
C THR A 36 -2.42 4.35 -9.99
N ASN A 37 -1.30 4.96 -10.32
CA ASN A 37 -0.48 5.68 -9.35
C ASN A 37 -1.11 7.05 -9.08
N GLY A 38 -0.95 7.54 -7.87
CA GLY A 38 -1.27 8.94 -7.59
C GLY A 38 -0.15 9.90 -7.95
N SER A 39 -0.53 11.17 -8.01
CA SER A 39 0.35 12.30 -8.25
C SER A 39 0.11 13.33 -7.14
N PRO A 40 1.04 13.56 -6.22
CA PRO A 40 2.37 12.92 -6.11
C PRO A 40 2.32 11.41 -5.84
N GLU A 41 3.36 10.69 -6.26
CA GLU A 41 3.51 9.25 -5.97
C GLU A 41 3.86 9.05 -4.50
N VAL A 42 3.16 8.14 -3.82
CA VAL A 42 3.48 7.71 -2.46
C VAL A 42 4.13 6.34 -2.53
N SER A 43 5.44 6.30 -2.31
CA SER A 43 6.25 5.10 -2.45
C SER A 43 7.41 5.06 -1.45
N VAL A 44 7.95 3.86 -1.25
CA VAL A 44 9.11 3.58 -0.41
C VAL A 44 10.00 2.54 -1.07
N THR A 45 11.31 2.65 -0.82
CA THR A 45 12.28 1.61 -1.14
C THR A 45 12.70 0.92 0.15
N PHE A 46 12.77 -0.41 0.15
CA PHE A 46 13.15 -1.20 1.32
C PHE A 46 14.03 -2.38 0.96
N THR A 47 14.73 -2.91 1.95
CA THR A 47 15.50 -4.15 1.86
C THR A 47 14.72 -5.26 2.55
N ALA A 48 14.59 -6.42 1.89
CA ALA A 48 13.89 -7.56 2.48
C ALA A 48 14.68 -8.16 3.66
N PRO A 49 14.01 -8.48 4.79
CA PRO A 49 14.63 -9.16 5.93
C PRO A 49 15.04 -10.61 5.61
N PHE A 50 15.67 -11.28 6.57
CA PHE A 50 16.16 -12.65 6.42
C PHE A 50 15.05 -13.70 6.36
N SER A 51 14.03 -13.52 7.19
CA SER A 51 12.70 -14.01 6.84
C SER A 51 12.32 -13.23 5.61
N GLY A 52 12.07 -13.78 4.43
CA GLY A 52 11.68 -12.98 3.26
C GLY A 52 10.26 -12.40 3.36
N ARG A 53 9.91 -11.76 4.49
CA ARG A 53 8.56 -11.33 4.85
C ARG A 53 8.52 -9.89 5.35
N VAL A 54 7.52 -9.14 4.90
CA VAL A 54 7.26 -7.78 5.38
C VAL A 54 5.76 -7.61 5.63
N LEU A 55 5.42 -6.84 6.66
CA LEU A 55 4.07 -6.32 6.86
C LEU A 55 3.96 -4.98 6.13
N ILE A 56 3.02 -4.89 5.20
CA ILE A 56 2.67 -3.64 4.52
C ILE A 56 1.41 -3.09 5.14
N ILE A 57 1.44 -1.83 5.53
CA ILE A 57 0.29 -1.09 6.06
C ILE A 57 0.00 0.07 5.12
N ASN A 58 -1.16 0.03 4.50
CA ASN A 58 -1.68 1.08 3.64
C ASN A 58 -2.72 1.88 4.42
N GLY A 59 -2.66 3.20 4.31
CA GLY A 59 -3.63 4.12 4.89
C GLY A 59 -4.16 5.08 3.84
N ALA A 60 -5.43 5.43 3.94
CA ALA A 60 -6.03 6.46 3.10
C ALA A 60 -7.20 7.16 3.78
N GLY A 61 -7.35 8.46 3.48
CA GLY A 61 -8.55 9.23 3.75
C GLY A 61 -9.39 9.30 2.48
N THR A 62 -10.56 8.65 2.45
CA THR A 62 -11.40 8.54 1.25
C THR A 62 -12.81 8.99 1.53
N ARG A 63 -13.52 9.50 0.52
CA ARG A 63 -14.96 9.76 0.60
C ARG A 63 -15.62 9.47 -0.73
N ASN A 64 -16.94 9.31 -0.70
CA ASN A 64 -17.78 9.39 -1.88
C ASN A 64 -18.83 10.47 -1.63
N ASP A 65 -18.77 11.59 -2.34
CA ASP A 65 -19.62 12.74 -2.05
C ASP A 65 -21.02 12.64 -2.67
N SER A 66 -21.25 11.65 -3.54
CA SER A 66 -22.54 11.32 -4.13
C SER A 66 -22.55 9.88 -4.72
N GLY A 67 -23.69 9.20 -4.78
CA GLY A 67 -23.83 7.95 -5.52
C GLY A 67 -23.37 6.71 -4.75
N ALA A 68 -22.56 5.84 -5.39
CA ALA A 68 -22.10 4.59 -4.79
C ALA A 68 -20.68 4.19 -5.26
N ASP A 69 -19.87 5.18 -5.66
CA ASP A 69 -18.52 4.93 -6.15
C ASP A 69 -17.53 4.79 -5.00
N GLN A 70 -17.03 3.58 -4.80
CA GLN A 70 -16.07 3.29 -3.74
C GLN A 70 -14.64 3.54 -4.23
N VAL A 71 -13.81 4.12 -3.35
CA VAL A 71 -12.36 4.12 -3.56
C VAL A 71 -11.79 2.78 -3.11
N TYR A 72 -10.82 2.27 -3.86
CA TYR A 72 -9.98 1.15 -3.47
C TYR A 72 -8.53 1.58 -3.47
N VAL A 73 -7.85 1.40 -2.35
CA VAL A 73 -6.42 1.69 -2.20
C VAL A 73 -5.66 0.39 -1.89
N ASP A 74 -4.56 0.17 -2.61
CA ASP A 74 -3.67 -0.97 -2.41
C ASP A 74 -2.22 -0.58 -2.70
N SER A 75 -1.30 -1.51 -2.48
CA SER A 75 0.10 -1.33 -2.86
C SER A 75 0.59 -2.39 -3.84
N GLU A 76 1.41 -1.91 -4.76
CA GLU A 76 2.19 -2.75 -5.67
C GLU A 76 3.63 -2.82 -5.18
N VAL A 77 4.22 -4.02 -5.20
CA VAL A 77 5.62 -4.26 -4.87
C VAL A 77 6.38 -4.67 -6.13
N ARG A 78 7.51 -4.03 -6.37
CA ARG A 78 8.41 -4.23 -7.50
C ARG A 78 9.84 -4.46 -7.05
N VAL A 79 10.64 -5.08 -7.91
CA VAL A 79 12.09 -5.22 -7.70
C VAL A 79 12.78 -3.88 -7.94
N THR A 80 13.63 -3.45 -7.01
CA THR A 80 14.53 -2.27 -7.11
C THR A 80 13.86 -0.89 -7.21
N ASN A 81 12.96 -0.64 -8.15
CA ASN A 81 12.35 0.67 -8.41
C ASN A 81 10.99 0.57 -9.14
N GLY A 82 10.36 1.71 -9.42
CA GLY A 82 9.05 1.79 -10.07
C GLY A 82 8.98 1.24 -11.50
N ALA A 83 10.12 1.01 -12.18
CA ALA A 83 10.20 0.38 -13.50
C ALA A 83 10.58 -1.12 -13.42
N GLY A 84 10.87 -1.63 -12.23
CA GLY A 84 11.23 -3.02 -12.04
C GLY A 84 10.07 -4.00 -12.21
N ALA A 85 10.40 -5.29 -12.24
CA ALA A 85 9.44 -6.37 -12.34
C ALA A 85 8.49 -6.38 -11.14
N VAL A 86 7.20 -6.63 -11.41
CA VAL A 86 6.17 -6.72 -10.37
C VAL A 86 6.32 -8.03 -9.61
N VAL A 87 6.34 -7.93 -8.28
CA VAL A 87 6.36 -9.05 -7.33
C VAL A 87 4.98 -9.26 -6.74
N VAL A 88 4.32 -8.16 -6.37
CA VAL A 88 2.94 -8.16 -5.87
C VAL A 88 2.18 -7.07 -6.62
N SER A 89 1.08 -7.44 -7.28
CA SER A 89 0.17 -6.50 -7.93
C SER A 89 -0.92 -6.04 -6.99
N SER A 90 -1.32 -4.78 -7.10
CA SER A 90 -2.54 -4.26 -6.49
C SER A 90 -3.76 -5.08 -6.97
N SER A 91 -4.55 -5.60 -6.04
CA SER A 91 -5.61 -6.58 -6.37
C SER A 91 -6.85 -6.50 -5.48
N VAL A 92 -6.94 -5.52 -4.57
CA VAL A 92 -8.10 -5.43 -3.67
C VAL A 92 -9.40 -5.26 -4.46
N THR A 93 -10.37 -6.08 -4.08
CA THR A 93 -11.72 -6.07 -4.62
C THR A 93 -12.69 -6.15 -3.45
N GLY A 94 -13.79 -5.41 -3.56
CA GLY A 94 -14.93 -5.54 -2.66
C GLY A 94 -14.99 -4.55 -1.49
N PRO A 95 -16.20 -4.33 -0.95
CA PRO A 95 -16.45 -3.47 0.20
C PRO A 95 -15.79 -4.02 1.48
N GLY A 96 -15.23 -3.14 2.32
CA GLY A 96 -14.46 -3.53 3.52
C GLY A 96 -12.94 -3.60 3.30
N THR A 97 -12.49 -3.18 2.12
CA THR A 97 -11.11 -2.75 1.89
C THR A 97 -11.00 -1.26 2.22
N LEU A 98 -9.87 -0.57 1.97
CA LEU A 98 -9.76 0.89 2.16
C LEU A 98 -10.76 1.62 1.25
N SER A 99 -12.02 1.71 1.67
CA SER A 99 -13.17 2.15 0.89
C SER A 99 -14.12 2.98 1.74
N CYS A 100 -14.62 4.06 1.16
CA CYS A 100 -15.67 4.89 1.72
C CYS A 100 -17.06 4.25 1.55
N ALA A 101 -18.01 4.61 2.43
CA ALA A 101 -19.42 4.28 2.25
C ALA A 101 -20.02 4.99 1.03
N ASP A 102 -21.15 4.48 0.53
CA ASP A 102 -21.77 4.91 -0.72
C ASP A 102 -22.07 6.42 -0.76
N GLU A 103 -22.43 7.08 0.34
CA GLU A 103 -22.49 8.55 0.38
C GLU A 103 -21.98 9.08 1.73
N SER A 104 -20.93 9.89 1.68
CA SER A 104 -20.34 10.53 2.84
C SER A 104 -19.83 11.93 2.51
N LEU A 105 -20.35 12.93 3.23
CA LEU A 105 -19.87 14.31 3.15
C LEU A 105 -18.50 14.52 3.81
N ARG A 106 -17.95 13.49 4.47
CA ARG A 106 -16.69 13.56 5.22
C ARG A 106 -15.72 12.49 4.74
N TYR A 107 -14.43 12.80 4.84
CA TYR A 107 -13.39 11.80 4.65
C TYR A 107 -13.42 10.77 5.78
N GLU A 108 -13.41 9.50 5.38
CA GLU A 108 -13.23 8.33 6.22
C GLU A 108 -11.77 7.89 6.13
N TYR A 109 -11.11 7.82 7.29
CA TYR A 109 -9.71 7.41 7.37
C TYR A 109 -9.64 5.97 7.81
N GLN A 110 -9.09 5.13 6.95
CA GLN A 110 -8.97 3.71 7.17
C GLN A 110 -7.52 3.27 6.96
N SER A 111 -7.16 2.12 7.54
CA SER A 111 -5.89 1.45 7.28
C SER A 111 -6.12 -0.04 7.03
N ARG A 112 -5.27 -0.64 6.20
CA ARG A 112 -5.23 -2.09 5.96
C ARG A 112 -3.81 -2.58 6.06
N ALA A 113 -3.62 -3.68 6.78
CA ALA A 113 -2.33 -4.35 6.89
C ALA A 113 -2.39 -5.74 6.25
N TYR A 114 -1.33 -6.14 5.56
CA TYR A 114 -1.18 -7.49 5.03
C TYR A 114 0.29 -7.89 4.92
N VAL A 115 0.55 -9.20 4.94
CA VAL A 115 1.91 -9.74 4.87
C VAL A 115 2.26 -10.08 3.43
N VAL A 116 3.43 -9.62 2.99
CA VAL A 116 4.09 -10.09 1.77
C VAL A 116 5.16 -11.09 2.16
N THR A 117 5.19 -12.24 1.49
CA THR A 117 6.14 -13.33 1.76
C THR A 117 6.88 -13.75 0.50
N GLY A 118 7.97 -14.50 0.65
CA GLY A 118 8.72 -15.06 -0.48
C GLY A 118 9.66 -14.06 -1.14
N LEU A 119 9.98 -12.95 -0.46
CA LEU A 119 11.01 -12.03 -0.89
C LEU A 119 12.39 -12.67 -0.74
N THR A 120 13.32 -12.35 -1.63
CA THR A 120 14.71 -12.80 -1.53
C THR A 120 15.38 -12.01 -0.40
N PRO A 121 15.92 -12.66 0.64
CA PRO A 121 16.64 -11.99 1.71
C PRO A 121 17.72 -11.03 1.21
N GLY A 122 17.78 -9.82 1.76
CA GLY A 122 18.71 -8.78 1.34
C GLY A 122 18.41 -8.14 -0.01
N GLY A 123 17.38 -8.59 -0.73
CA GLY A 123 16.93 -7.98 -1.97
C GLY A 123 16.34 -6.59 -1.75
N THR A 124 16.59 -5.67 -2.69
CA THR A 124 15.98 -4.33 -2.69
C THR A 124 14.67 -4.33 -3.45
N TYR A 125 13.63 -3.80 -2.83
CA TYR A 125 12.28 -3.72 -3.35
C TYR A 125 11.74 -2.30 -3.25
N PHE A 126 10.77 -2.01 -4.11
CA PHE A 126 10.07 -0.75 -4.19
C PHE A 126 8.58 -1.04 -4.01
N ALA A 127 7.93 -0.36 -3.06
CA ALA A 127 6.49 -0.44 -2.86
C ALA A 127 5.88 0.93 -3.12
N ARG A 128 4.76 0.96 -3.86
CA ARG A 128 3.98 2.18 -4.09
C ARG A 128 2.52 1.95 -3.84
N LEU A 129 1.83 2.99 -3.39
CA LEU A 129 0.38 3.00 -3.34
C LEU A 129 -0.21 3.25 -4.71
N GLN A 130 -1.28 2.51 -4.98
CA GLN A 130 -2.15 2.67 -6.12
C GLN A 130 -3.59 2.80 -5.64
N TYR A 131 -4.42 3.42 -6.46
CA TYR A 131 -5.85 3.50 -6.21
C TYR A 131 -6.65 3.25 -7.47
N ARG A 132 -7.93 2.94 -7.28
CA ARG A 132 -8.96 2.96 -8.31
C ARG A 132 -10.30 3.31 -7.70
N ALA A 133 -11.20 3.80 -8.53
CA ALA A 133 -12.63 3.85 -8.26
C ALA A 133 -13.28 2.50 -8.61
N SER A 134 -14.42 2.22 -7.97
CA SER A 134 -15.19 1.00 -8.22
C SER A 134 -15.90 1.03 -9.58
N SER A 135 -16.42 2.20 -9.96
CA SER A 135 -17.22 2.43 -11.15
C SER A 135 -16.68 3.57 -12.00
N GLY A 136 -15.93 4.51 -11.41
CA GLY A 136 -15.37 5.66 -12.11
C GLY A 136 -16.40 6.74 -12.39
N ALA A 137 -17.38 6.89 -11.50
CA ALA A 137 -18.47 7.86 -11.62
C ALA A 137 -18.01 9.31 -11.37
N GLY A 138 -16.79 9.51 -10.82
CA GLY A 138 -16.25 10.84 -10.56
C GLY A 138 -16.77 11.50 -9.28
N THR A 139 -17.33 10.70 -8.38
CA THR A 139 -17.90 11.15 -7.10
C THR A 139 -17.01 10.80 -5.90
N ALA A 140 -15.99 9.96 -6.12
CA ALA A 140 -15.08 9.51 -5.08
C ALA A 140 -13.83 10.40 -5.04
N ASP A 141 -13.34 10.69 -3.83
CA ASP A 141 -12.16 11.52 -3.58
C ASP A 141 -11.20 10.87 -2.57
N ILE A 142 -9.92 11.28 -2.61
CA ILE A 142 -8.86 10.90 -1.68
C ILE A 142 -8.20 12.16 -1.12
N ALA A 143 -8.19 12.32 0.21
CA ALA A 143 -7.51 13.43 0.89
C ALA A 143 -6.09 13.10 1.37
N SER A 144 -5.82 11.83 1.66
CA SER A 144 -4.51 11.43 2.15
C SER A 144 -4.20 9.97 1.81
N ARG A 145 -2.90 9.68 1.71
CA ARG A 145 -2.37 8.36 1.34
C ARG A 145 -1.10 8.11 2.14
N SER A 146 -0.93 6.92 2.71
CA SER A 146 0.27 6.54 3.47
C SER A 146 0.62 5.07 3.31
N ILE A 147 1.91 4.78 3.20
CA ILE A 147 2.44 3.43 3.14
C ILE A 147 3.51 3.25 4.21
N ILE A 148 3.46 2.13 4.91
CA ILE A 148 4.48 1.69 5.86
C ILE A 148 4.88 0.27 5.46
N VAL A 149 6.18 0.02 5.38
CA VAL A 149 6.73 -1.33 5.17
C VAL A 149 7.58 -1.67 6.38
N GLN A 150 7.10 -2.63 7.17
CA GLN A 150 7.75 -3.10 8.37
C GLN A 150 8.29 -4.53 8.14
N PRO A 151 9.60 -4.77 8.31
CA PRO A 151 10.13 -6.13 8.30
C PRO A 151 9.60 -6.92 9.50
N ILE A 152 9.30 -8.20 9.27
CA ILE A 152 8.78 -9.11 10.29
C ILE A 152 9.65 -10.37 10.41
N PRO A 153 9.70 -10.99 11.60
CA PRO A 153 10.44 -12.23 11.80
C PRO A 153 9.92 -13.34 10.91
#